data_AF-A0A959CA68-F1
#
_entry.id   AF-A0A959CA68-F1
#
_cell.length_a   1.000
_cell.length_b   1.000
_cell.length_c   1.000
_cell.angle_alpha   90.00
_cell.angle_beta   90.00
_cell.angle_gamma   90.00
#
_symmetry.space_group_name_H-M   'P 1'
#
loop_
_entity.id
_entity.type
_entity.pdbx_description
1 polymer ?
#
loop_
_entity_poly.entity_id
_entity_poly.type
_entity_poly.pdbx_seq_one_letter_code
_entity_poly.pdbx_strand_id
1 'polypeptide(L)'
;PVDMNALKGQQFRWNKGGAQNVRKLLKLVWNTDKLNWVQKMHAISQLLAYGVFLWVFIAAVSSIPLAFAFEQLGISTHFLSFSVLGLFSVAAISYTANITAAINRTVPPTFWEKVRFFGLFISFLPISMGLSLYNAVAIIEGLRGKVSAFVRTPKYGITDNKQSATKQQAAYKTKKISWITIAEGMMALVFAAAVVVGIVTDNTAFVLFHSMLSFGFATICYYSIKHLRFR
;
A
#
# COMPACT_ATOMS: atom_id res chain seq x y z
N PRO A 1 -2.84 -9.87 9.42
CA PRO A 1 -4.14 -10.59 9.35
C PRO A 1 -3.98 -11.89 8.56
N VAL A 2 -4.65 -12.97 8.96
CA VAL A 2 -4.56 -14.27 8.26
C VAL A 2 -5.34 -14.30 6.94
N ASP A 3 -6.13 -13.27 6.67
CA ASP A 3 -7.05 -13.15 5.54
C ASP A 3 -6.80 -11.82 4.81
N MET A 4 -6.76 -11.87 3.47
CA MET A 4 -6.51 -10.70 2.62
C MET A 4 -7.62 -9.64 2.72
N ASN A 5 -8.88 -10.05 2.76
CA ASN A 5 -10.01 -9.13 2.91
C ASN A 5 -10.00 -8.46 4.28
N ALA A 6 -9.59 -9.19 5.33
CA ALA A 6 -9.38 -8.61 6.66
C ALA A 6 -8.24 -7.59 6.68
N LEU A 7 -7.12 -7.87 6.00
CA LEU A 7 -6.01 -6.93 5.83
C LEU A 7 -6.46 -5.66 5.09
N LYS A 8 -7.13 -5.82 3.95
CA LYS A 8 -7.69 -4.72 3.17
C LYS A 8 -8.66 -3.88 4.01
N GLY A 9 -9.60 -4.51 4.71
CA GLY A 9 -10.55 -3.83 5.60
C GLY A 9 -9.86 -3.08 6.75
N GLN A 10 -8.73 -3.57 7.26
CA GLN A 10 -7.94 -2.85 8.25
C GLN A 10 -7.28 -1.61 7.65
N GLN A 11 -6.57 -1.79 6.54
CA GLN A 11 -5.88 -0.72 5.83
C GLN A 11 -6.84 0.38 5.38
N PHE A 12 -8.00 0.02 4.86
CA PHE A 12 -9.04 0.98 4.46
C PHE A 12 -9.50 1.85 5.62
N ARG A 13 -9.76 1.25 6.80
CA ARG A 13 -10.17 2.02 7.98
C ARG A 13 -9.09 2.97 8.46
N TRP A 14 -7.82 2.53 8.46
CA TRP A 14 -6.69 3.38 8.83
C TRP A 14 -6.53 4.56 7.88
N ASN A 15 -6.50 4.30 6.57
CA ASN A 15 -6.32 5.34 5.57
C ASN A 15 -7.51 6.31 5.49
N LYS A 16 -8.75 5.80 5.58
CA LYS A 16 -9.95 6.65 5.64
C LYS A 16 -10.00 7.50 6.90
N GLY A 17 -9.68 6.93 8.07
CA GLY A 17 -9.62 7.66 9.34
C GLY A 17 -8.52 8.72 9.33
N GLY A 18 -7.34 8.40 8.79
CA GLY A 18 -6.26 9.36 8.57
C GLY A 18 -6.69 10.53 7.69
N ALA A 19 -7.34 10.26 6.56
CA ALA A 19 -7.88 11.29 5.68
C ALA A 19 -8.95 12.17 6.34
N GLN A 20 -9.82 11.58 7.17
CA GLN A 20 -10.79 12.35 7.96
C GLN A 20 -10.10 13.25 9.00
N ASN A 21 -9.02 12.77 9.63
CA ASN A 21 -8.20 13.57 10.55
C ASN A 21 -7.51 14.72 9.83
N VAL A 22 -6.94 14.49 8.63
CA VAL A 22 -6.39 15.55 7.79
C VAL A 22 -7.44 16.64 7.56
N ARG A 23 -8.64 16.26 7.09
CA ARG A 23 -9.71 17.22 6.82
C ARG A 23 -10.09 18.05 8.06
N LYS A 24 -10.11 17.43 9.25
CA LYS A 24 -10.51 18.11 10.49
C LYS A 24 -9.38 18.95 11.11
N LEU A 25 -8.15 18.47 11.06
CA LEU A 25 -7.04 18.99 11.85
C LEU A 25 -6.04 19.82 11.05
N LEU A 26 -5.95 19.66 9.72
CA LEU A 26 -4.92 20.34 8.92
C LEU A 26 -5.00 21.87 9.06
N LYS A 27 -6.20 22.44 8.89
CA LYS A 27 -6.42 23.89 9.03
C LYS A 27 -6.17 24.37 10.47
N LEU A 28 -6.54 23.57 11.46
CA LEU A 28 -6.32 23.87 12.88
C LEU A 28 -4.83 23.91 13.23
N VAL A 29 -4.06 22.92 12.77
CA VAL A 29 -2.60 22.83 12.98
C VAL A 29 -1.87 23.95 12.25
N TRP A 30 -2.30 24.32 11.05
CA TRP A 30 -1.69 25.43 10.32
C TRP A 30 -1.89 26.77 11.02
N ASN A 31 -3.11 27.03 11.49
CA ASN A 31 -3.52 28.33 12.02
C ASN A 31 -3.22 28.55 13.51
N THR A 32 -2.83 27.53 14.27
CA THR A 32 -2.58 27.69 15.71
C THR A 32 -1.27 28.43 15.97
N ASP A 33 -1.28 29.37 16.92
CA ASP A 33 -0.06 30.06 17.38
C ASP A 33 0.68 29.28 18.49
N LYS A 34 0.10 28.18 18.96
CA LYS A 34 0.70 27.33 20.01
C LYS A 34 1.88 26.48 19.55
N LEU A 35 2.08 26.34 18.24
CA LEU A 35 3.12 25.51 17.65
C LEU A 35 4.09 26.38 16.86
N ASN A 36 5.38 26.13 17.04
CA ASN A 36 6.39 26.73 16.16
C ASN A 36 6.37 26.08 14.76
N TRP A 37 7.06 26.70 13.81
CA TRP A 37 7.02 26.25 12.41
C TRP A 37 7.49 24.80 12.21
N VAL A 38 8.53 24.38 12.93
CA VAL A 38 9.07 23.01 12.87
C VAL A 38 8.05 22.00 13.39
N GLN A 39 7.41 22.29 14.53
CA GLN A 39 6.34 21.46 15.10
C GLN A 39 5.13 21.37 14.15
N LYS A 40 4.77 22.47 13.48
CA LYS A 40 3.71 22.46 12.46
C LYS A 40 4.08 21.53 11.31
N MET A 41 5.31 21.60 10.80
CA MET A 41 5.79 20.71 9.73
C MET A 41 5.75 19.24 10.12
N HIS A 42 6.19 18.88 11.33
CA HIS A 42 6.09 17.49 11.81
C HIS A 42 4.64 17.03 11.94
N ALA A 43 3.77 17.84 12.54
CA ALA A 43 2.36 17.51 12.72
C ALA A 43 1.63 17.33 11.38
N ILE A 44 1.87 18.22 10.42
CA ILE A 44 1.29 18.14 9.07
C ILE A 44 1.84 16.93 8.31
N SER A 45 3.14 16.68 8.38
CA SER A 45 3.75 15.50 7.75
C SER A 45 3.14 14.21 8.28
N GLN A 46 2.96 14.11 9.61
CA GLN A 46 2.33 12.94 10.24
C GLN A 46 0.85 12.79 9.85
N LEU A 47 0.10 13.90 9.73
CA LEU A 47 -1.27 13.87 9.25
C LEU A 47 -1.35 13.38 7.80
N LEU A 48 -0.47 13.89 6.93
CA LEU A 48 -0.44 13.58 5.50
C LEU A 48 0.18 12.22 5.16
N ALA A 49 0.86 11.55 6.10
CA ALA A 49 1.50 10.26 5.88
C ALA A 49 0.53 9.18 5.35
N TYR A 50 -0.75 9.23 5.77
CA TYR A 50 -1.80 8.33 5.27
C TYR A 50 -2.15 8.55 3.79
N GLY A 51 -1.70 9.65 3.18
CA GLY A 51 -1.86 9.94 1.75
C GLY A 51 -0.96 9.11 0.83
N VAL A 52 0.03 8.38 1.38
CA VAL A 52 1.03 7.66 0.57
C VAL A 52 0.42 6.71 -0.45
N PHE A 53 -0.62 5.96 -0.10
CA PHE A 53 -1.26 5.02 -1.03
C PHE A 53 -1.98 5.72 -2.19
N LEU A 54 -2.52 6.92 -1.96
CA LEU A 54 -3.12 7.72 -3.03
C LEU A 54 -2.05 8.17 -4.02
N TRP A 55 -0.90 8.65 -3.54
CA TRP A 55 0.20 9.08 -4.39
C TRP A 55 0.85 7.92 -5.14
N VAL A 56 1.02 6.76 -4.51
CA VAL A 56 1.49 5.54 -5.18
C VAL A 56 0.51 5.11 -6.29
N PHE A 57 -0.80 5.18 -6.04
CA PHE A 57 -1.80 4.85 -7.05
C PHE A 57 -1.80 5.83 -8.23
N ILE A 58 -1.69 7.14 -7.97
CA ILE A 58 -1.56 8.17 -9.01
C ILE A 58 -0.28 7.93 -9.82
N ALA A 59 0.86 7.70 -9.17
CA ALA A 59 2.12 7.39 -9.85
C ALA A 59 2.00 6.13 -10.71
N ALA A 60 1.34 5.08 -10.22
CA ALA A 60 1.08 3.86 -10.97
C ALA A 60 0.29 4.15 -12.25
N VAL A 61 -0.86 4.84 -12.16
CA VAL A 61 -1.69 5.14 -13.34
C VAL A 61 -0.96 6.08 -14.30
N SER A 62 -0.32 7.13 -13.80
CA SER A 62 0.42 8.10 -14.63
C SER A 62 1.66 7.49 -15.29
N SER A 63 2.25 6.43 -14.73
CA SER A 63 3.43 5.80 -15.32
C SER A 63 3.16 5.16 -16.70
N ILE A 64 1.91 4.78 -16.99
CA ILE A 64 1.55 4.19 -18.29
C ILE A 64 1.67 5.22 -19.42
N PRO A 65 0.95 6.36 -19.41
CA PRO A 65 1.09 7.36 -20.46
C PRO A 65 2.49 7.98 -20.48
N LEU A 66 3.15 8.12 -19.33
CA LEU A 66 4.52 8.65 -19.26
C LEU A 66 5.55 7.74 -19.94
N ALA A 67 5.35 6.42 -19.92
CA ALA A 67 6.23 5.48 -20.62
C ALA A 67 6.31 5.81 -22.12
N PHE A 68 5.19 6.20 -22.75
CA PHE A 68 5.15 6.59 -24.16
C PHE A 68 5.49 8.06 -24.39
N ALA A 69 5.03 8.94 -23.50
CA ALA A 69 5.17 10.38 -23.68
C ALA A 69 6.63 10.85 -23.58
N PHE A 70 7.47 10.23 -22.74
CA PHE A 70 8.87 10.64 -22.62
C PHE A 70 9.63 10.48 -23.93
N GLU A 71 9.41 9.39 -24.65
CA GLU A 71 10.01 9.17 -25.96
C GLU A 71 9.51 10.20 -26.98
N GLN A 72 8.20 10.41 -27.06
CA GLN A 72 7.59 11.37 -27.99
C GLN A 72 8.01 12.83 -27.73
N LEU A 73 8.25 13.19 -26.47
CA LEU A 73 8.66 14.54 -26.05
C LEU A 73 10.19 14.72 -26.04
N GLY A 74 10.97 13.69 -26.35
CA GLY A 74 12.43 13.73 -26.27
C GLY A 74 12.97 13.93 -24.85
N ILE A 75 12.19 13.56 -23.83
CA ILE A 75 12.58 13.68 -22.42
C ILE A 75 13.37 12.43 -22.04
N SER A 76 14.63 12.63 -21.62
CA SER A 76 15.45 11.53 -21.12
C SER A 76 14.83 10.89 -19.87
N THR A 77 14.84 9.57 -19.80
CA THR A 77 14.35 8.80 -18.64
C THR A 77 15.40 8.64 -17.54
N HIS A 78 16.65 9.10 -17.73
CA HIS A 78 17.74 8.94 -16.75
C HIS A 78 17.43 9.58 -15.39
N PHE A 79 16.62 10.65 -15.34
CA PHE A 79 16.24 11.24 -14.06
C PHE A 79 15.40 10.28 -13.20
N LEU A 80 14.71 9.29 -13.80
CA LEU A 80 13.99 8.27 -13.05
C LEU A 80 14.94 7.40 -12.22
N SER A 81 16.23 7.32 -12.56
CA SER A 81 17.22 6.63 -11.73
C SER A 81 17.38 7.26 -10.34
N PHE A 82 17.05 8.55 -10.15
CA PHE A 82 16.99 9.15 -8.82
C PHE A 82 15.93 8.50 -7.92
N SER A 83 14.88 7.87 -8.49
CA SER A 83 13.88 7.13 -7.70
C SER A 83 14.48 5.95 -6.93
N VAL A 84 15.61 5.40 -7.41
CA VAL A 84 16.35 4.32 -6.73
C VAL A 84 16.92 4.79 -5.39
N LEU A 85 17.33 6.05 -5.28
CA LEU A 85 17.76 6.64 -4.00
C LEU A 85 16.59 6.69 -3.01
N GLY A 86 15.39 6.97 -3.49
CA GLY A 86 14.16 6.89 -2.69
C GLY A 86 13.91 5.48 -2.18
N LEU A 87 14.07 4.47 -3.04
CA LEU A 87 13.96 3.05 -2.64
C LEU A 87 14.97 2.69 -1.55
N PHE A 88 16.25 3.06 -1.72
CA PHE A 88 17.28 2.83 -0.70
C PHE A 88 16.98 3.56 0.62
N SER A 89 16.44 4.77 0.55
CA SER A 89 16.04 5.54 1.73
C SER A 89 14.92 4.83 2.50
N VAL A 90 13.88 4.38 1.79
CA VAL A 90 12.78 3.60 2.39
C VAL A 90 13.30 2.28 2.96
N ALA A 91 14.21 1.60 2.27
CA ALA A 91 14.84 0.38 2.75
C ALA A 91 15.65 0.59 4.02
N ALA A 92 16.47 1.63 4.09
CA ALA A 92 17.32 1.96 5.23
C ALA A 92 16.49 2.35 6.47
N ILE A 93 15.46 3.17 6.29
CA ILE A 93 14.54 3.54 7.38
C ILE A 93 13.77 2.30 7.85
N SER A 94 13.26 1.49 6.94
CA SER A 94 12.52 0.27 7.27
C SER A 94 13.41 -0.74 7.99
N TYR A 95 14.66 -0.89 7.57
CA TYR A 95 15.65 -1.74 8.22
C TYR A 95 15.91 -1.26 9.63
N THR A 96 16.18 0.04 9.80
CA THR A 96 16.46 0.63 11.10
C THR A 96 15.28 0.44 12.05
N ALA A 97 14.06 0.72 11.60
CA ALA A 97 12.85 0.59 12.40
C ALA A 97 12.52 -0.86 12.81
N ASN A 98 12.73 -1.83 11.91
CA ASN A 98 12.32 -3.22 12.14
C ASN A 98 13.41 -4.12 12.73
N ILE A 99 14.69 -3.79 12.51
CA ILE A 99 15.82 -4.63 12.90
C ILE A 99 16.62 -3.99 14.03
N THR A 100 17.05 -2.74 13.86
CA THR A 100 17.99 -2.09 14.79
C THR A 100 17.29 -1.45 15.99
N ALA A 101 16.19 -0.73 15.77
CA ALA A 101 15.47 0.05 16.79
C ALA A 101 14.31 -0.72 17.45
N ALA A 102 14.34 -2.05 17.43
CA ALA A 102 13.30 -2.85 18.06
C ALA A 102 13.32 -2.64 19.59
N ILE A 103 12.16 -2.29 20.16
CA ILE A 103 11.98 -1.74 21.53
C ILE A 103 12.68 -2.54 22.64
N ASN A 104 12.83 -3.86 22.48
CA ASN A 104 13.43 -4.75 23.49
C ASN A 104 14.73 -5.42 23.01
N ARG A 105 15.41 -4.85 22.00
CA ARG A 105 16.61 -5.48 21.43
C ARG A 105 17.84 -5.20 22.28
N THR A 106 18.40 -6.25 22.87
CA THR A 106 19.62 -6.22 23.69
C THR A 106 20.85 -6.79 22.98
N VAL A 107 20.64 -7.49 21.85
CA VAL A 107 21.71 -8.15 21.08
C VAL A 107 21.73 -7.67 19.62
N PRO A 108 22.91 -7.61 18.97
CA PRO A 108 23.00 -7.18 17.58
C PRO A 108 22.22 -8.10 16.61
N PRO A 109 21.80 -7.60 15.44
CA PRO A 109 21.11 -8.40 14.42
C PRO A 109 21.97 -9.50 13.83
N THR A 110 21.45 -10.72 13.92
CA THR A 110 22.03 -11.91 13.30
C THR A 110 21.99 -11.80 11.78
N PHE A 111 22.88 -12.51 11.09
CA PHE A 111 22.90 -12.56 9.63
C PHE A 111 21.54 -13.01 9.06
N TRP A 112 20.93 -14.04 9.66
CA TRP A 112 19.64 -14.57 9.22
C TRP A 112 18.48 -13.58 9.39
N GLU A 113 18.48 -12.74 10.43
CA GLU A 113 17.49 -11.66 10.57
C GLU A 113 17.60 -10.65 9.44
N LYS A 114 18.82 -10.30 9.02
CA LYS A 114 19.07 -9.38 7.91
C LYS A 114 18.57 -9.97 6.59
N VAL A 115 18.94 -11.22 6.30
CA VAL A 115 18.48 -11.93 5.09
C VAL A 115 16.95 -12.03 5.05
N ARG A 116 16.33 -12.40 6.18
CA ARG A 116 14.86 -12.45 6.31
C ARG A 116 14.23 -11.07 6.07
N PHE A 117 14.81 -10.00 6.60
CA PHE A 117 14.35 -8.64 6.35
C PHE A 117 14.37 -8.31 4.86
N PHE A 118 15.47 -8.60 4.15
CA PHE A 118 15.55 -8.31 2.71
C PHE A 118 14.49 -9.07 1.91
N GLY A 119 14.29 -10.37 2.18
CA GLY A 119 13.24 -11.14 1.52
C GLY A 119 11.83 -10.60 1.79
N LEU A 120 11.55 -10.20 3.04
CA LEU A 120 10.28 -9.57 3.41
C LEU A 120 10.13 -8.18 2.78
N PHE A 121 11.18 -7.37 2.73
CA PHE A 121 11.16 -6.03 2.16
C PHE A 121 10.88 -6.05 0.65
N ILE A 122 11.58 -6.92 -0.09
CA ILE A 122 11.35 -7.09 -1.53
C ILE A 122 9.93 -7.58 -1.80
N SER A 123 9.38 -8.47 -0.97
CA SER A 123 7.99 -8.92 -1.08
C SER A 123 6.99 -7.83 -0.65
N PHE A 124 7.34 -7.01 0.34
CA PHE A 124 6.49 -5.96 0.90
C PHE A 124 6.21 -4.86 -0.12
N LEU A 125 7.18 -4.49 -0.95
CA LEU A 125 7.03 -3.40 -1.92
C LEU A 125 5.88 -3.64 -2.92
N PRO A 126 5.84 -4.74 -3.70
CA PRO A 126 4.75 -4.97 -4.64
C PRO A 126 3.42 -5.20 -3.93
N ILE A 127 3.39 -5.85 -2.77
CA ILE A 127 2.14 -6.04 -2.00
C ILE A 127 1.58 -4.69 -1.55
N SER A 128 2.44 -3.79 -1.07
CA SER A 128 2.07 -2.42 -0.72
C SER A 128 1.57 -1.62 -1.91
N MET A 129 2.23 -1.76 -3.07
CA MET A 129 1.78 -1.16 -4.33
C MET A 129 0.42 -1.72 -4.77
N GLY A 130 0.18 -3.03 -4.64
CA GLY A 130 -1.10 -3.66 -4.98
C GLY A 130 -2.27 -3.21 -4.09
N LEU A 131 -1.99 -2.82 -2.83
CA LEU A 131 -2.99 -2.25 -1.92
C LEU A 131 -3.33 -0.78 -2.24
N SER A 132 -2.58 -0.13 -3.13
CA SER A 132 -2.71 1.30 -3.41
C SER A 132 -4.10 1.70 -3.89
N LEU A 133 -4.73 0.96 -4.81
CA LEU A 133 -6.09 1.25 -5.31
C LEU A 133 -7.12 1.23 -4.18
N TYR A 134 -7.18 0.15 -3.41
CA TYR A 134 -8.17 -0.02 -2.33
C TYR A 134 -8.03 1.09 -1.27
N ASN A 135 -6.80 1.45 -0.93
CA ASN A 135 -6.52 2.52 0.03
C ASN A 135 -6.71 3.92 -0.55
N ALA A 136 -6.41 4.15 -1.83
CA ALA A 136 -6.67 5.41 -2.51
C ALA A 136 -8.16 5.75 -2.50
N VAL A 137 -9.03 4.76 -2.78
CA VAL A 137 -10.49 4.91 -2.63
C VAL A 137 -10.85 5.30 -1.19
N ALA A 138 -10.26 4.64 -0.19
CA ALA A 138 -10.49 4.95 1.22
C ALA A 138 -10.14 6.40 1.59
N ILE A 139 -9.00 6.88 1.10
CA ILE A 139 -8.50 8.25 1.32
C ILE A 139 -9.44 9.25 0.67
N ILE A 140 -9.82 9.04 -0.60
CA ILE A 140 -10.74 9.91 -1.33
C ILE A 140 -12.10 9.97 -0.62
N GLU A 141 -12.64 8.83 -0.17
CA GLU A 141 -13.87 8.80 0.61
C GLU A 141 -13.73 9.56 1.95
N GLY A 142 -12.59 9.43 2.62
CA GLY A 142 -12.29 10.12 3.88
C GLY A 142 -12.22 11.64 3.70
N LEU A 143 -11.51 12.12 2.68
CA LEU A 143 -11.41 13.53 2.33
C LEU A 143 -12.77 14.11 1.93
N ARG A 144 -13.59 13.37 1.17
CA ARG A 144 -14.97 13.75 0.83
C ARG A 144 -15.94 13.69 2.01
N GLY A 145 -15.55 13.07 3.13
CA GLY A 145 -16.42 12.94 4.30
C GLY A 145 -17.50 11.89 4.22
N LYS A 146 -17.38 10.90 3.32
CA LYS A 146 -18.40 9.88 3.16
C LYS A 146 -18.51 9.04 4.44
N VAL A 147 -19.68 9.07 5.08
CA VAL A 147 -19.98 8.18 6.21
C VAL A 147 -20.22 6.78 5.64
N SER A 148 -19.44 5.80 6.11
CA SER A 148 -19.61 4.39 5.74
C SER A 148 -19.80 3.57 7.00
N ALA A 149 -20.54 2.46 6.89
CA ALA A 149 -20.71 1.52 7.99
C ALA A 149 -19.36 1.04 8.52
N PHE A 150 -19.20 1.02 9.85
CA PHE A 150 -17.99 0.53 10.49
C PHE A 150 -17.99 -1.00 10.49
N VAL A 151 -17.52 -1.60 9.40
CA VAL A 151 -17.32 -3.05 9.34
C VAL A 151 -16.11 -3.41 10.20
N ARG A 152 -16.35 -4.13 11.30
CA ARG A 152 -15.29 -4.59 12.21
C ARG A 152 -14.41 -5.60 11.45
N THR A 153 -13.10 -5.48 11.61
CA THR A 153 -12.19 -6.53 11.15
C THR A 153 -12.37 -7.76 12.03
N PRO A 154 -12.51 -8.96 11.43
CA PRO A 154 -12.63 -10.18 12.20
C PRO A 154 -11.36 -10.38 13.05
N LYS A 155 -11.56 -10.53 14.36
CA LYS A 155 -10.51 -10.92 15.30
C LYS A 155 -10.70 -12.41 15.57
N TYR A 156 -9.92 -13.24 14.89
CA TYR A 156 -9.90 -14.67 15.19
C TYR A 156 -9.07 -14.84 16.46
N GLY A 157 -9.74 -15.02 17.60
CA GLY A 157 -9.04 -15.43 18.81
C GLY A 157 -8.35 -16.76 18.53
N ILE A 158 -7.06 -16.86 18.82
CA ILE A 158 -6.36 -18.14 18.84
C ILE A 158 -6.92 -18.87 20.07
N THR A 159 -7.98 -19.64 19.85
CA THR A 159 -8.52 -20.58 20.85
C THR A 159 -8.15 -21.97 20.34
N ASP A 160 -7.66 -22.84 21.23
CA ASP A 160 -7.29 -24.23 20.90
C ASP A 160 -8.46 -25.03 20.29
N ASN A 161 -9.67 -24.50 20.41
CA ASN A 161 -10.88 -25.11 19.91
C ASN A 161 -11.19 -24.64 18.47
N LYS A 162 -10.78 -25.47 17.48
CA LYS A 162 -10.94 -25.23 16.03
C LYS A 162 -12.39 -24.95 15.59
N GLN A 163 -13.40 -25.44 16.31
CA GLN A 163 -14.81 -25.24 15.98
C GLN A 163 -15.30 -23.80 16.24
N SER A 164 -14.90 -23.16 17.33
CA SER A 164 -15.29 -21.77 17.66
C SER A 164 -14.64 -20.75 16.72
N ALA A 165 -13.40 -20.99 16.30
CA ALA A 165 -12.72 -20.20 15.28
C ALA A 165 -13.45 -20.23 13.93
N THR A 166 -14.01 -21.39 13.55
CA THR A 166 -14.74 -21.59 12.29
C THR A 166 -16.09 -20.86 12.28
N LYS A 167 -16.83 -20.86 13.40
CA LYS A 167 -18.10 -20.10 13.53
C LYS A 167 -17.89 -18.58 13.47
N GLN A 168 -16.86 -18.05 14.12
CA GLN A 168 -16.53 -16.62 14.03
C GLN A 168 -16.07 -16.22 12.61
N GLN A 169 -15.38 -17.11 11.88
CA GLN A 169 -15.03 -16.90 10.46
C GLN A 169 -16.25 -16.85 9.55
N ALA A 170 -17.29 -17.63 9.83
CA ALA A 170 -18.52 -17.65 9.04
C ALA A 170 -19.38 -16.38 9.17
N ALA A 171 -19.33 -15.69 10.32
CA ALA A 171 -20.13 -14.49 10.58
C ALA A 171 -19.67 -13.23 9.81
N TYR A 172 -18.41 -13.18 9.37
CA TYR A 172 -17.84 -12.04 8.63
C TYR A 172 -17.86 -12.24 7.09
N LYS A 173 -18.59 -13.24 6.59
CA LYS A 173 -18.65 -13.58 5.17
C LYS A 173 -19.43 -12.54 4.36
N THR A 174 -18.73 -11.81 3.50
CA THR A 174 -19.34 -11.21 2.32
C THR A 174 -19.09 -12.16 1.15
N LYS A 175 -20.13 -12.71 0.52
CA LYS A 175 -19.97 -13.67 -0.59
C LYS A 175 -19.71 -13.01 -1.96
N LYS A 176 -19.79 -11.68 -2.03
CA LYS A 176 -19.72 -10.94 -3.29
C LYS A 176 -18.31 -10.41 -3.52
N ILE A 177 -17.80 -10.61 -4.72
CA ILE A 177 -16.57 -9.97 -5.17
C ILE A 177 -16.85 -8.47 -5.27
N SER A 178 -16.04 -7.67 -4.58
CA SER A 178 -16.12 -6.20 -4.66
C SER A 178 -15.70 -5.73 -6.05
N TRP A 179 -16.34 -4.67 -6.56
CA TRP A 179 -15.92 -4.03 -7.82
C TRP A 179 -14.44 -3.62 -7.77
N ILE A 180 -13.92 -3.24 -6.59
CA ILE A 180 -12.51 -2.87 -6.43
C ILE A 180 -11.61 -4.09 -6.67
N THR A 181 -12.03 -5.29 -6.29
CA THR A 181 -11.25 -6.51 -6.56
C THR A 181 -11.23 -6.88 -8.03
N ILE A 182 -12.29 -6.58 -8.77
CA ILE A 182 -12.30 -6.70 -10.23
C ILE A 182 -11.33 -5.68 -10.83
N ALA A 183 -11.39 -4.42 -10.36
CA ALA A 183 -10.47 -3.37 -10.80
C ALA A 183 -9.00 -3.70 -10.48
N GLU A 184 -8.69 -4.28 -9.32
CA GLU A 184 -7.34 -4.80 -9.00
C GLU A 184 -6.88 -5.82 -10.05
N GLY A 185 -7.74 -6.77 -10.43
CA GLY A 185 -7.44 -7.74 -11.49
C GLY A 185 -7.20 -7.09 -12.85
N MET A 186 -8.02 -6.10 -13.22
CA MET A 186 -7.82 -5.34 -14.47
C MET A 186 -6.50 -4.57 -14.45
N MET A 187 -6.16 -3.90 -13.36
CA MET A 187 -4.88 -3.19 -13.21
C MET A 187 -3.70 -4.16 -13.34
N ALA A 188 -3.79 -5.37 -12.78
CA ALA A 188 -2.76 -6.39 -12.91
C ALA A 188 -2.49 -6.76 -14.38
N LEU A 189 -3.55 -6.93 -15.17
CA LEU A 189 -3.47 -7.23 -16.61
C LEU A 189 -2.93 -6.03 -17.41
N VAL A 190 -3.39 -4.82 -17.11
CA VAL A 190 -2.92 -3.59 -17.76
C VAL A 190 -1.42 -3.40 -17.54
N PHE A 191 -0.93 -3.56 -16.30
CA PHE A 191 0.51 -3.46 -16.03
C PHE A 191 1.29 -4.65 -16.59
N ALA A 192 0.73 -5.85 -16.65
CA ALA A 192 1.37 -6.98 -17.33
C ALA A 192 1.57 -6.67 -18.82
N ALA A 193 0.55 -6.11 -19.48
CA ALA A 193 0.66 -5.67 -20.87
C ALA A 193 1.68 -4.55 -21.03
N ALA A 194 1.73 -3.57 -20.11
CA ALA A 194 2.73 -2.50 -20.12
C ALA A 194 4.16 -3.02 -20.00
N VAL A 195 4.39 -4.06 -19.19
CA VAL A 195 5.69 -4.76 -19.12
C VAL A 195 6.06 -5.37 -20.46
N VAL A 196 5.13 -6.10 -21.09
CA VAL A 196 5.37 -6.72 -22.41
C VAL A 196 5.69 -5.65 -23.44
N VAL A 197 4.92 -4.57 -23.48
CA VAL A 197 5.16 -3.45 -24.41
C VAL A 197 6.55 -2.84 -24.16
N GLY A 198 6.89 -2.52 -22.91
CA GLY A 198 8.20 -1.95 -22.58
C GLY A 198 9.38 -2.83 -22.97
N ILE A 199 9.25 -4.15 -22.87
CA ILE A 199 10.28 -5.10 -23.34
C ILE A 199 10.36 -5.12 -24.87
N VAL A 200 9.22 -5.16 -25.56
CA VAL A 200 9.18 -5.25 -27.04
C VAL A 200 9.66 -3.96 -27.71
N THR A 201 9.40 -2.80 -27.10
CA THR A 201 9.82 -1.49 -27.62
C THR A 201 11.18 -1.04 -27.08
N ASP A 202 11.89 -1.89 -26.34
CA ASP A 202 13.15 -1.56 -25.63
C ASP A 202 13.05 -0.36 -24.67
N ASN A 203 11.82 0.03 -24.30
CA ASN A 203 11.54 1.10 -23.35
C ASN A 203 11.49 0.52 -21.94
N THR A 204 12.67 0.30 -21.38
CA THR A 204 12.83 -0.38 -20.09
C THR A 204 12.61 0.51 -18.86
N ALA A 205 12.35 1.81 -19.06
CA ALA A 205 12.32 2.83 -18.01
C ALA A 205 11.36 2.51 -16.86
N PHE A 206 10.20 1.91 -17.16
CA PHE A 206 9.19 1.55 -16.16
C PHE A 206 9.01 0.03 -15.98
N VAL A 207 9.77 -0.82 -16.68
CA VAL A 207 9.54 -2.28 -16.70
C VAL A 207 9.59 -2.88 -15.29
N LEU A 208 10.58 -2.51 -14.47
CA LEU A 208 10.66 -2.99 -13.09
C LEU A 208 9.46 -2.52 -12.25
N PHE A 209 9.09 -1.25 -12.37
CA PHE A 209 7.98 -0.66 -11.62
C PHE A 209 6.63 -1.29 -12.01
N HIS A 210 6.37 -1.45 -13.31
CA HIS A 210 5.17 -2.11 -13.83
C HIS A 210 5.13 -3.60 -13.47
N SER A 211 6.27 -4.27 -13.42
CA SER A 211 6.35 -5.68 -12.97
C SER A 211 5.92 -5.81 -11.50
N MET A 212 6.41 -4.92 -10.63
CA MET A 212 6.03 -4.91 -9.22
C MET A 212 4.54 -4.58 -9.04
N LEU A 213 4.01 -3.64 -9.82
CA LEU A 213 2.59 -3.28 -9.81
C LEU A 213 1.72 -4.45 -10.29
N SER A 214 2.08 -5.07 -11.41
CA SER A 214 1.38 -6.24 -11.96
C SER A 214 1.33 -7.37 -10.94
N PHE A 215 2.49 -7.77 -10.39
CA PHE A 215 2.57 -8.81 -9.36
C PHE A 215 1.79 -8.44 -8.10
N GLY A 216 1.90 -7.20 -7.64
CA GLY A 216 1.20 -6.66 -6.49
C GLY A 216 -0.32 -6.77 -6.64
N PHE A 217 -0.87 -6.16 -7.69
CA PHE A 217 -2.31 -6.19 -7.96
C PHE A 217 -2.82 -7.61 -8.21
N ALA A 218 -2.08 -8.44 -8.95
CA ALA A 218 -2.43 -9.84 -9.16
C ALA A 218 -2.52 -10.59 -7.83
N THR A 219 -1.54 -10.41 -6.95
CA THR A 219 -1.50 -11.07 -5.64
C THR A 219 -2.66 -10.63 -4.76
N ILE A 220 -2.94 -9.32 -4.68
CA ILE A 220 -4.07 -8.80 -3.90
C ILE A 220 -5.41 -9.32 -4.46
N CYS A 221 -5.59 -9.31 -5.78
CA CYS A 221 -6.79 -9.81 -6.43
C CYS A 221 -6.98 -11.31 -6.17
N TYR A 222 -5.94 -12.12 -6.43
CA TYR A 222 -5.94 -13.56 -6.23
C TYR A 222 -6.29 -13.94 -4.79
N TYR A 223 -5.61 -13.38 -3.80
CA TYR A 223 -5.91 -13.71 -2.39
C TYR A 223 -7.24 -13.12 -1.92
N SER A 224 -7.72 -12.01 -2.49
CA SER A 224 -9.07 -11.51 -2.21
C SER A 224 -10.11 -12.54 -2.65
N ILE A 225 -10.00 -13.08 -3.87
CA ILE A 225 -10.92 -14.09 -4.41
C ILE A 225 -10.75 -15.44 -3.71
N LYS A 226 -9.51 -15.91 -3.51
CA LYS A 226 -9.22 -17.19 -2.87
C LYS A 226 -9.82 -17.25 -1.47
N HIS A 227 -9.63 -16.21 -0.67
CA HIS A 227 -10.18 -16.17 0.69
C HIS A 227 -11.69 -15.91 0.73
N LEU A 228 -12.32 -15.45 -0.37
CA LEU A 228 -13.78 -15.43 -0.52
C LEU A 228 -14.36 -16.81 -0.85
N ARG A 229 -13.63 -17.63 -1.64
CA ARG A 229 -14.09 -18.94 -2.13
C ARG A 229 -13.79 -20.09 -1.16
N PHE A 230 -12.62 -20.07 -0.53
CA PHE A 230 -12.17 -21.11 0.38
C PHE A 230 -12.43 -20.70 1.83
N ARG A 231 -13.72 -20.66 2.22
CA ARG A 231 -14.23 -20.79 3.60
C ARG A 231 -15.75 -20.84 3.65
#